data_AF-A0A5C5BYI1-F1
#
_entry.id   AF-A0A5C5BYI1-F1
#
_cell.length_a   1.000
_cell.length_b   1.000
_cell.length_c   1.000
_cell.angle_alpha   90.00
_cell.angle_beta   90.00
_cell.angle_gamma   90.00
#
_symmetry.space_group_name_H-M   'P 1'
#
loop_
_entity.id
_entity.type
_entity.pdbx_description
1 polymer ?
#
loop_
_entity_poly.entity_id
_entity_poly.type
_entity_poly.pdbx_seq_one_letter_code
_entity_poly.pdbx_strand_id
1 'polypeptide(L)'
;MKMRAWEWAVWIALCIAPLAAAAAALGSLPDTIALHAGVHGVIDRYGSKYETLSIAAILGLPNLALMLVSWKAPALFAKGTIHGVDSPRNARILFLVIGSIETIIAIGVVLSFGRGALAG
;
A
#
# COMPACT_ATOMS: atom_id res chain seq x y z
N MET A 1 -12.30 -19.35 -13.24
CA MET A 1 -11.92 -19.66 -11.85
C MET A 1 -12.31 -18.54 -10.91
N LYS A 2 -13.03 -18.84 -9.82
CA LYS A 2 -13.31 -17.86 -8.75
C LYS A 2 -12.05 -17.64 -7.88
N MET A 3 -11.99 -16.53 -7.15
CA MET A 3 -10.96 -16.36 -6.11
C MET A 3 -11.29 -17.22 -4.90
N ARG A 4 -10.27 -17.78 -4.26
CA ARG A 4 -10.38 -18.56 -3.02
C ARG A 4 -10.50 -17.63 -1.81
N ALA A 5 -11.07 -18.12 -0.72
CA ALA A 5 -11.25 -17.31 0.50
C ALA A 5 -9.93 -16.76 1.06
N TRP A 6 -8.85 -17.57 1.04
CA TRP A 6 -7.54 -17.11 1.48
C TRP A 6 -6.95 -16.02 0.59
N GLU A 7 -7.22 -16.03 -0.73
CA GLU A 7 -6.75 -14.98 -1.64
C GLU A 7 -7.40 -13.65 -1.26
N TRP A 8 -8.70 -13.67 -0.94
CA TRP A 8 -9.40 -12.49 -0.42
C TRP A 8 -8.81 -11.99 0.89
N ALA A 9 -8.55 -12.89 1.84
CA ALA A 9 -7.95 -12.53 3.13
C ALA A 9 -6.58 -11.85 2.95
N VAL A 10 -5.73 -12.40 2.06
CA VAL A 10 -4.42 -11.81 1.73
C VAL A 10 -4.61 -10.42 1.11
N TRP A 11 -5.49 -10.26 0.12
CA TRP A 11 -5.71 -8.95 -0.49
C TRP A 11 -6.23 -7.91 0.48
N ILE A 12 -7.18 -8.28 1.34
CA ILE A 12 -7.68 -7.39 2.40
C ILE A 12 -6.52 -6.99 3.32
N ALA A 13 -5.69 -7.94 3.73
CA ALA A 13 -4.51 -7.66 4.54
C ALA A 13 -3.56 -6.68 3.86
N LEU A 14 -3.24 -6.88 2.58
CA LEU A 14 -2.37 -5.97 1.81
C LEU A 14 -2.96 -4.55 1.69
N CYS A 15 -4.28 -4.42 1.51
CA CYS A 15 -4.95 -3.12 1.42
C CYS A 15 -4.91 -2.34 2.75
N ILE A 16 -5.07 -3.04 3.88
CA ILE A 16 -5.14 -2.40 5.21
C ILE A 16 -3.79 -2.27 5.90
N ALA A 17 -2.76 -2.99 5.44
CA ALA A 17 -1.47 -3.03 6.11
C ALA A 17 -0.79 -1.66 6.29
N PRO A 18 -0.79 -0.74 5.30
CA PRO A 18 -0.26 0.61 5.52
C PRO A 18 -1.01 1.35 6.63
N LEU A 19 -2.34 1.20 6.69
CA LEU A 19 -3.19 1.83 7.70
C LEU A 19 -2.92 1.26 9.10
N ALA A 20 -2.75 -0.07 9.19
CA ALA A 20 -2.37 -0.73 10.43
C ALA A 20 -0.99 -0.27 10.92
N ALA A 21 -0.02 -0.10 10.01
CA ALA A 21 1.30 0.42 10.34
C ALA A 21 1.23 1.87 10.85
N ALA A 22 0.45 2.74 10.18
CA ALA A 22 0.25 4.12 10.63
C ALA A 22 -0.39 4.17 12.02
N ALA A 23 -1.48 3.41 12.23
CA ALA A 23 -2.18 3.35 13.50
C ALA A 23 -1.26 2.85 14.64
N ALA A 24 -0.44 1.83 14.38
CA ALA A 24 0.52 1.31 15.35
C ALA A 24 1.62 2.34 15.71
N ALA A 25 1.99 3.22 14.77
CA ALA A 25 2.98 4.26 15.00
C ALA A 25 2.45 5.47 15.78
N LEU A 26 1.13 5.73 15.81
CA LEU A 26 0.58 6.95 16.41
C LEU A 26 1.00 7.18 17.87
N GLY A 27 1.19 6.11 18.64
CA GLY A 27 1.59 6.19 20.04
C GLY A 27 3.04 6.63 20.25
N SER A 28 3.91 6.47 19.25
CA SER A 28 5.33 6.85 19.32
C SER A 28 5.65 8.15 18.57
N LEU A 29 4.70 8.71 17.82
CA LEU A 29 4.88 9.96 17.08
C LEU A 29 4.58 11.19 17.95
N PRO A 30 5.38 12.27 17.83
CA PRO A 30 5.01 13.56 18.40
C PRO A 30 3.76 14.10 17.70
N ASP A 31 3.02 15.01 18.33
CA ASP A 31 1.78 15.55 17.78
C ASP A 31 1.97 16.29 16.46
N THR A 32 3.18 16.81 16.22
CA THR A 32 3.60 17.46 14.97
C THR A 32 4.78 16.71 14.35
N ILE A 33 4.65 16.34 13.08
CA ILE A 33 5.66 15.61 12.31
C ILE A 33 5.98 16.33 11.00
N ALA A 34 7.18 16.12 10.47
CA ALA A 34 7.53 16.52 9.11
C ALA A 34 6.76 15.66 8.11
N LEU A 35 5.98 16.28 7.22
CA LEU A 35 5.17 15.58 6.22
C LEU A 35 5.71 15.73 4.80
N HIS A 36 6.52 16.75 4.55
CA HIS A 36 7.13 17.00 3.26
C HIS A 36 8.52 17.62 3.45
N ALA A 37 9.44 17.19 2.61
CA ALA A 37 10.77 17.77 2.50
C ALA A 37 10.96 18.17 1.03
N GLY A 38 11.42 19.39 0.82
CA GLY A 38 11.74 19.88 -0.52
C GLY A 38 12.93 19.12 -1.13
N VAL A 39 13.24 19.42 -2.39
CA VAL A 39 14.32 18.77 -3.15
C VAL A 39 15.72 18.86 -2.50
N HIS A 40 15.92 19.83 -1.61
CA HIS A 40 17.16 20.00 -0.84
C HIS A 40 17.15 19.30 0.53
N GLY A 41 16.12 18.50 0.82
CA GLY A 41 15.95 17.80 2.10
C GLY A 41 15.50 18.69 3.26
N VAL A 42 15.22 19.98 3.00
CA VAL A 42 14.69 20.90 4.00
C VAL A 42 13.20 20.65 4.18
N ILE A 43 12.76 20.49 5.43
CA ILE A 43 11.33 20.35 5.76
C ILE A 43 10.63 21.68 5.45
N ASP A 44 9.65 21.64 4.57
CA ASP A 44 8.83 22.79 4.16
C ASP A 44 7.37 22.66 4.61
N ARG A 45 6.97 21.49 5.13
CA ARG A 45 5.66 21.27 5.75
C ARG A 45 5.73 20.35 6.97
N TYR A 46 5.19 20.86 8.06
CA TYR A 46 4.80 20.09 9.24
C TYR A 46 3.29 19.88 9.26
N GLY A 47 2.85 18.82 9.92
CA GLY A 47 1.43 18.58 10.14
C GLY A 47 1.18 17.62 11.30
N SER A 48 -0.08 17.29 11.51
CA SER A 48 -0.50 16.42 12.60
C SER A 48 -0.07 14.97 12.35
N LYS A 49 0.33 14.25 13.41
CA LYS A 49 0.58 12.80 13.32
C LYS A 49 -0.61 12.00 12.78
N TYR A 50 -1.84 12.48 12.97
CA TYR A 50 -3.04 11.81 12.45
C TYR A 50 -3.15 11.87 10.92
N GLU A 51 -2.48 12.82 10.26
CA GLU A 51 -2.45 12.89 8.79
C GLU A 51 -1.77 11.66 8.17
N THR A 52 -0.91 10.94 8.93
CA THR A 52 -0.33 9.66 8.49
C THR A 52 -1.38 8.61 8.18
N LEU A 53 -2.55 8.64 8.84
CA LEU A 53 -3.66 7.74 8.54
C LEU A 53 -4.26 8.02 7.17
N SER A 54 -4.43 9.30 6.82
CA SER A 54 -4.94 9.70 5.50
C SER A 54 -3.95 9.32 4.40
N ILE A 55 -2.66 9.56 4.62
CA ILE A 55 -1.59 9.16 3.69
C ILE A 55 -1.60 7.64 3.51
N ALA A 56 -1.65 6.88 4.61
CA ALA A 56 -1.69 5.42 4.57
C ALA A 56 -2.94 4.87 3.86
N ALA A 57 -4.10 5.52 4.03
CA ALA A 57 -5.32 5.14 3.31
C ALA A 57 -5.17 5.30 1.79
N ILE A 58 -4.54 6.39 1.35
CA ILE A 58 -4.25 6.63 -0.08
C ILE A 58 -3.25 5.59 -0.60
N LEU A 59 -2.21 5.28 0.18
CA LEU A 59 -1.22 4.26 -0.18
C LEU A 59 -1.80 2.84 -0.23
N GLY A 60 -2.96 2.57 0.37
CA GLY A 60 -3.65 1.28 0.22
C GLY A 60 -4.43 1.12 -1.10
N LEU A 61 -4.72 2.22 -1.81
CA LEU A 61 -5.55 2.21 -3.02
C LEU A 61 -4.95 1.42 -4.20
N PRO A 62 -3.64 1.44 -4.47
CA PRO A 62 -3.04 0.60 -5.51
C PRO A 62 -3.32 -0.90 -5.28
N ASN A 63 -3.21 -1.36 -4.03
CA ASN A 63 -3.51 -2.74 -3.68
C ASN A 63 -5.00 -3.08 -3.77
N LEU A 64 -5.89 -2.11 -3.49
CA LEU A 64 -7.31 -2.27 -3.76
C LEU A 64 -7.58 -2.45 -5.27
N ALA A 65 -6.91 -1.66 -6.12
CA ALA A 65 -7.01 -1.81 -7.57
C ALA A 65 -6.49 -3.19 -8.03
N LEU A 66 -5.34 -3.64 -7.53
CA LEU A 66 -4.79 -4.96 -7.83
C LEU A 66 -5.69 -6.10 -7.36
N MET A 67 -6.34 -5.98 -6.20
CA MET A 67 -7.34 -6.94 -5.73
C MET A 67 -8.51 -7.06 -6.73
N LEU A 68 -9.04 -5.93 -7.22
CA LEU A 68 -10.14 -5.92 -8.19
C LEU A 68 -9.71 -6.54 -9.54
N VAL A 69 -8.51 -6.23 -10.02
CA VAL A 69 -7.95 -6.82 -11.24
C VAL A 69 -7.71 -8.32 -11.07
N SER A 70 -7.18 -8.75 -9.92
CA SER A 70 -6.99 -10.16 -9.57
C SER A 70 -8.31 -10.94 -9.53
N TRP A 71 -9.36 -10.33 -8.96
CA TRP A 71 -10.72 -10.89 -8.96
C TRP A 71 -11.25 -11.07 -10.39
N LYS A 72 -11.09 -10.06 -11.24
CA LYS A 72 -11.54 -10.06 -12.63
C LYS A 72 -10.56 -10.72 -13.61
N ALA A 73 -9.42 -11.23 -13.15
CA ALA A 73 -8.36 -11.77 -14.02
C ALA A 73 -8.87 -12.77 -15.09
N PRO A 74 -9.78 -13.72 -14.80
CA PRO A 74 -10.30 -14.62 -15.86
C PRO A 74 -11.06 -13.88 -16.96
N ALA A 75 -11.86 -12.87 -16.61
CA ALA A 75 -12.64 -12.10 -17.58
C ALA A 75 -11.73 -11.17 -18.40
N LEU A 76 -10.72 -10.58 -17.76
CA LEU A 76 -9.71 -9.75 -18.41
C LEU A 76 -8.83 -10.56 -19.37
N PHE A 77 -8.47 -11.79 -18.98
CA PHE A 77 -7.74 -12.73 -19.83
C PHE A 77 -8.56 -13.15 -21.05
N ALA A 78 -9.85 -13.49 -20.86
CA ALA A 78 -10.76 -13.83 -21.96
C ALA A 78 -10.95 -12.68 -22.97
N LYS A 79 -10.82 -11.43 -22.50
CA LYS A 79 -10.84 -10.23 -23.36
C LYS A 79 -9.50 -9.90 -24.00
N GLY A 80 -8.45 -10.68 -23.73
CA GLY A 80 -7.11 -10.41 -24.25
C GLY A 80 -6.50 -9.12 -23.72
N THR A 81 -6.83 -8.70 -22.48
CA THR A 81 -6.30 -7.46 -21.88
C THR A 81 -5.12 -7.70 -20.94
N ILE A 82 -4.85 -8.96 -20.60
CA ILE A 82 -3.69 -9.38 -19.83
C ILE A 82 -2.77 -10.15 -20.77
N HIS A 83 -1.52 -9.72 -20.87
CA HIS A 83 -0.48 -10.33 -21.71
C HIS A 83 0.75 -10.69 -20.86
N GLY A 84 1.66 -11.48 -21.42
CA GLY A 84 2.93 -11.83 -20.77
C GLY A 84 2.82 -12.87 -19.65
N VAL A 85 1.66 -13.48 -19.45
CA VAL A 85 1.43 -14.59 -18.51
C VAL A 85 0.51 -15.63 -19.16
N ASP A 86 0.80 -16.91 -18.97
CA ASP A 86 0.14 -18.00 -19.73
C ASP A 86 -1.26 -18.36 -19.22
N SER A 87 -1.68 -17.85 -18.05
CA SER A 87 -2.97 -18.18 -17.49
C SER A 87 -3.49 -17.12 -16.50
N PRO A 88 -4.81 -17.06 -16.25
CA PRO A 88 -5.39 -16.24 -15.19
C PRO A 88 -4.83 -16.54 -13.80
N ARG A 89 -4.38 -17.78 -13.55
CA ARG A 89 -3.74 -18.16 -12.30
C ARG A 89 -2.38 -17.48 -12.16
N ASN A 90 -1.56 -17.53 -13.20
CA ASN A 90 -0.24 -16.89 -13.20
C ASN A 90 -0.37 -15.36 -13.08
N ALA A 91 -1.39 -14.76 -13.72
CA ALA A 91 -1.71 -13.34 -13.55
C ALA A 91 -1.99 -12.98 -12.08
N ARG A 92 -2.81 -13.77 -11.38
CA ARG A 92 -3.11 -13.55 -9.95
C ARG A 92 -1.87 -13.67 -9.07
N ILE A 93 -1.01 -14.64 -9.35
CA ILE A 93 0.26 -14.79 -8.62
C ILE A 93 1.15 -13.56 -8.83
N LEU A 94 1.28 -13.10 -10.08
CA LEU A 94 2.04 -11.89 -10.40
C LEU A 94 1.48 -10.67 -9.65
N PHE A 95 0.17 -10.46 -9.67
CA PHE A 95 -0.45 -9.36 -8.94
C PHE A 95 -0.22 -9.45 -7.43
N LEU A 96 -0.29 -10.63 -6.84
CA LEU A 96 0.02 -10.82 -5.42
C LEU A 96 1.48 -10.46 -5.09
N VAL A 97 2.43 -10.83 -5.95
CA VAL A 97 3.85 -10.45 -5.78
C VAL A 97 4.02 -8.94 -5.84
N ILE A 98 3.44 -8.29 -6.86
CA ILE A 98 3.48 -6.83 -7.01
C ILE A 98 2.84 -6.16 -5.79
N GLY A 99 1.66 -6.62 -5.38
CA GLY A 99 0.95 -6.08 -4.24
C GLY A 99 1.72 -6.23 -2.93
N SER A 100 2.43 -7.35 -2.76
CA SER A 100 3.29 -7.57 -1.58
C SER A 100 4.48 -6.59 -1.55
N ILE A 101 5.14 -6.38 -2.70
CA ILE A 101 6.25 -5.41 -2.82
C ILE A 101 5.74 -3.99 -2.54
N GLU A 102 4.59 -3.64 -3.14
CA GLU A 102 3.95 -2.35 -2.94
C GLU A 102 3.62 -2.11 -1.46
N THR A 103 3.05 -3.10 -0.77
CA THR A 103 2.75 -3.00 0.67
C THR A 103 4.01 -2.74 1.49
N ILE A 104 5.12 -3.43 1.19
CA ILE A 104 6.38 -3.24 1.90
C ILE A 104 6.87 -1.79 1.73
N ILE A 105 6.80 -1.27 0.50
CA ILE A 105 7.17 0.12 0.20
C ILE A 105 6.25 1.09 0.95
N ALA A 106 4.93 0.90 0.87
CA ALA A 106 3.94 1.75 1.52
C ALA A 106 4.12 1.80 3.05
N ILE A 107 4.35 0.65 3.70
CA ILE A 107 4.67 0.59 5.13
C ILE A 107 5.97 1.34 5.40
N GLY A 108 7.02 1.15 4.60
CA GLY A 108 8.28 1.86 4.74
C GLY A 108 8.13 3.38 4.67
N VAL A 109 7.33 3.87 3.72
CA VAL A 109 6.98 5.29 3.59
C VAL A 109 6.27 5.80 4.84
N VAL A 110 5.23 5.10 5.30
CA VAL A 110 4.47 5.47 6.51
C VAL A 110 5.38 5.54 7.74
N LEU A 111 6.25 4.55 7.95
CA LEU A 111 7.15 4.51 9.10
C LEU A 111 8.30 5.52 9.01
N SER A 112 8.61 6.03 7.81
CA SER A 112 9.65 7.05 7.63
C SER A 112 9.27 8.40 8.26
N PHE A 113 7.98 8.74 8.32
CA PHE A 113 7.50 9.97 8.96
C PHE A 113 7.84 10.04 10.46
N GLY A 114 7.94 8.89 11.13
CA GLY A 114 8.37 8.84 12.54
C GLY A 114 9.86 9.03 12.76
N ARG A 115 10.69 8.83 11.73
CA ARG A 115 12.14 9.06 11.84
C ARG A 115 12.51 10.53 11.73
N GLY A 116 11.73 11.33 10.99
CA GLY A 116 11.94 12.78 10.91
C GLY A 116 11.77 13.51 12.24
N ALA A 117 11.01 12.92 13.18
CA ALA A 117 10.80 13.44 14.53
C ALA A 117 12.02 13.31 15.47
N LEU A 118 12.97 12.41 15.16
CA LEU A 118 14.12 12.11 16.03
C LEU A 118 15.42 12.79 15.55
N ALA A 119 15.39 13.51 14.43
CA ALA A 119 16.56 14.14 13.83
C ALA A 119 16.63 15.67 14.10
N GLY A 120 15.78 16.19 14.98
CA GLY A 120 15.76 17.58 15.43
C GLY A 120 16.29 17.75 16.84
#